data_AF-A0A3M0KK24-F1
#
_entry.id   AF-A0A3M0KK24-F1
#
_cell.length_a   1.000
_cell.length_b   1.000
_cell.length_c   1.000
_cell.angle_alpha   90.00
_cell.angle_beta   90.00
_cell.angle_gamma   90.00
#
_symmetry.space_group_name_H-M   'P 1'
#
loop_
_entity.id
_entity.type
_entity.pdbx_description
1 polymer ?
#
loop_
_entity_poly.entity_id
_entity_poly.type
_entity_poly.pdbx_seq_one_letter_code
_entity_poly.pdbx_strand_id
1 'polypeptide(L)'
;MAGKSPGPFPNCDWRFNEFPNPAAHALHVTCVELMALAVPGKEVGNALLNVVLKSQPLVPRENITAWMNAIGLIITALPEPYWIVLHDCIVNVINSPSLTSETEWVGYPFQLFDFTACHQSYSEMSCSYTLALAHAVWHHSSIGQLSLIPNFLINVMSGVSNESIPMLHGPPVAFAKIVDQILSPQMKKFPLGN
;
A
#
# COMPACT_ATOMS: atom_id res chain seq x y z
N MET A 1 -9.40 14.87 3.43
CA MET A 1 -8.81 16.00 4.17
C MET A 1 -9.78 16.44 5.24
N ALA A 2 -9.35 16.49 6.50
CA ALA A 2 -10.22 16.60 7.67
C ALA A 2 -10.79 18.02 7.95
N GLY A 3 -11.00 18.85 6.93
CA GLY A 3 -11.68 20.16 7.06
C GLY A 3 -11.16 21.06 8.19
N LYS A 4 -9.84 21.24 8.30
CA LYS A 4 -9.21 21.99 9.40
C LYS A 4 -9.26 23.51 9.19
N SER A 5 -9.26 24.26 10.29
CA SER A 5 -9.14 25.73 10.34
C SER A 5 -7.94 26.15 11.20
N PRO A 6 -6.93 26.87 10.65
CA PRO A 6 -6.77 27.19 9.24
C PRO A 6 -6.43 25.93 8.41
N GLY A 7 -6.91 25.91 7.16
CA GLY A 7 -6.59 24.86 6.19
C GLY A 7 -5.18 25.06 5.60
N PRO A 8 -4.55 24.00 5.06
CA PRO A 8 -3.21 24.10 4.45
C PRO A 8 -3.21 24.92 3.15
N PHE A 9 -4.35 25.00 2.47
CA PHE A 9 -4.55 25.86 1.30
C PHE A 9 -5.61 26.92 1.61
N PRO A 10 -5.47 28.14 1.06
CA PRO A 10 -6.50 29.16 1.19
C PRO A 10 -7.79 28.69 0.52
N ASN A 11 -8.94 29.03 1.11
CA ASN A 11 -10.22 28.72 0.50
C ASN A 11 -10.53 29.72 -0.64
N CYS A 12 -11.12 29.22 -1.72
CA CYS A 12 -11.52 30.03 -2.89
C CYS A 12 -12.93 29.63 -3.36
N ASP A 13 -13.53 30.44 -4.24
CA ASP A 13 -14.81 30.10 -4.86
C ASP A 13 -14.61 29.04 -5.96
N TRP A 14 -14.76 27.76 -5.60
CA TRP A 14 -14.51 26.61 -6.47
C TRP A 14 -15.34 26.59 -7.76
N ARG A 15 -16.44 27.37 -7.86
CA ARG A 15 -17.23 27.46 -9.10
C ARG A 15 -16.47 28.11 -10.25
N PHE A 16 -15.48 28.95 -9.93
CA PHE A 16 -14.69 29.70 -10.89
C PHE A 16 -13.23 29.23 -10.94
N ASN A 17 -12.93 28.07 -10.35
CA ASN A 17 -11.60 27.48 -10.37
C ASN A 17 -11.59 26.22 -11.25
N GLU A 18 -10.40 25.82 -11.67
CA GLU A 18 -10.20 24.61 -12.48
C GLU A 18 -10.59 23.32 -11.74
N PHE A 19 -10.49 23.34 -10.41
CA PHE A 19 -10.83 22.20 -9.56
C PHE A 19 -12.19 22.37 -8.89
N PRO A 20 -12.98 21.29 -8.79
CA PRO A 20 -14.34 21.34 -8.24
C PRO A 20 -14.39 21.51 -6.71
N ASN A 21 -13.29 21.25 -5.99
CA ASN A 21 -13.24 21.30 -4.54
C ASN A 21 -11.78 21.34 -4.01
N PRO A 22 -11.56 21.66 -2.71
CA PRO A 22 -10.22 21.76 -2.13
C PRO A 22 -9.41 20.47 -2.22
N ALA A 23 -10.04 19.31 -2.10
CA ALA A 23 -9.34 18.02 -2.11
C ALA A 23 -8.79 17.69 -3.50
N ALA A 24 -9.57 17.95 -4.55
CA ALA A 24 -9.14 17.81 -5.93
C ALA A 24 -7.96 18.75 -6.24
N HIS A 25 -8.05 20.02 -5.82
CA HIS A 25 -6.95 20.97 -5.97
C HIS A 25 -5.68 20.48 -5.26
N ALA A 26 -5.78 20.20 -3.96
CA ALA A 26 -4.64 19.76 -3.17
C ALA A 26 -4.00 18.48 -3.71
N LEU A 27 -4.78 17.53 -4.24
CA LEU A 27 -4.24 16.33 -4.89
C LEU A 27 -3.40 16.70 -6.13
N HIS A 28 -3.98 17.46 -7.06
CA HIS A 28 -3.31 17.74 -8.34
C HIS A 28 -2.08 18.62 -8.16
N VAL A 29 -2.14 19.67 -7.34
CA VAL A 29 -0.95 20.52 -7.10
C VAL A 29 0.17 19.73 -6.43
N THR A 30 -0.16 18.82 -5.50
CA THR A 30 0.85 17.92 -4.89
C THR A 30 1.48 17.01 -5.95
N CYS A 31 0.67 16.39 -6.83
CA CYS A 31 1.21 15.54 -7.89
C CYS A 31 2.10 16.33 -8.87
N VAL A 32 1.70 17.54 -9.25
CA VAL A 32 2.49 18.43 -10.13
C VAL A 32 3.82 18.80 -9.46
N GLU A 33 3.80 19.17 -8.18
CA GLU A 33 5.01 19.48 -7.42
C GLU A 33 5.97 18.29 -7.37
N LEU A 34 5.46 17.08 -7.06
CA LEU A 34 6.26 15.86 -7.01
C LEU A 34 6.89 15.52 -8.36
N MET A 35 6.16 15.72 -9.47
CA MET A 35 6.68 15.49 -10.82
C MET A 35 7.68 16.56 -11.28
N ALA A 36 7.63 17.75 -10.67
CA ALA A 36 8.57 18.84 -10.95
C ALA A 36 9.92 18.68 -10.24
N LEU A 37 10.03 17.75 -9.29
CA LEU A 37 11.29 17.44 -8.61
C LEU A 37 12.33 16.89 -9.61
N ALA A 38 13.58 17.33 -9.48
CA ALA A 38 14.72 16.76 -10.21
C ALA A 38 15.17 15.42 -9.61
N VAL A 39 14.22 14.53 -9.33
CA VAL A 39 14.42 13.24 -8.64
C VAL A 39 13.69 12.15 -9.42
N PRO A 40 14.28 10.96 -9.63
CA PRO A 40 13.62 9.86 -10.32
C PRO A 40 12.31 9.44 -9.63
N GLY A 41 11.28 9.12 -10.41
CA GLY A 41 9.98 8.71 -9.88
C GLY A 41 10.04 7.52 -8.91
N LYS A 42 10.98 6.59 -9.14
CA LYS A 42 11.25 5.47 -8.22
C LYS A 42 11.64 5.94 -6.82
N GLU A 43 12.50 6.96 -6.72
CA GLU A 43 12.96 7.49 -5.44
C GLU A 43 11.84 8.27 -4.74
N VAL A 44 11.09 9.08 -5.49
CA VAL A 44 9.93 9.82 -4.97
C VAL A 44 8.85 8.85 -4.46
N GLY A 45 8.54 7.81 -5.23
CA GLY A 45 7.60 6.77 -4.83
C GLY A 45 8.00 6.06 -3.54
N ASN A 46 9.27 5.66 -3.44
CA ASN A 46 9.80 5.06 -2.20
C ASN A 46 9.73 6.03 -1.02
N ALA A 47 10.02 7.32 -1.24
CA ALA A 47 9.90 8.33 -0.21
C ALA A 47 8.45 8.48 0.28
N LEU A 48 7.47 8.46 -0.63
CA LEU A 48 6.04 8.50 -0.29
C LEU A 48 5.62 7.29 0.56
N LEU A 49 5.99 6.06 0.16
CA LEU A 49 5.66 4.87 0.97
C LEU A 49 6.30 4.93 2.36
N ASN A 50 7.55 5.42 2.45
CA ASN A 50 8.28 5.55 3.71
C ASN A 50 7.68 6.57 4.69
N VAL A 51 6.74 7.42 4.27
CA VAL A 51 6.01 8.31 5.18
C VAL A 51 5.22 7.52 6.22
N VAL A 52 4.70 6.34 5.86
CA VAL A 52 3.90 5.49 6.75
C VAL A 52 4.56 4.16 7.08
N LEU A 53 5.47 3.66 6.23
CA LEU A 53 6.19 2.40 6.47
C LEU A 53 7.40 2.55 7.40
N LYS A 54 7.87 3.78 7.63
CA LYS A 54 8.92 4.09 8.60
C LYS A 54 8.35 5.00 9.66
N SER A 55 8.85 4.87 10.89
CA SER A 55 8.45 5.75 11.99
C SER A 55 8.86 7.19 11.67
N GLN A 56 7.88 8.07 11.47
CA GLN A 56 8.06 9.48 11.17
C GLN A 56 7.49 10.32 12.31
N PRO A 57 8.27 11.21 12.95
CA PRO A 57 7.83 11.94 14.14
C PRO A 57 6.67 12.92 13.86
N LEU A 58 6.50 13.34 12.60
CA LEU A 58 5.45 14.29 12.19
C LEU A 58 4.14 13.60 11.79
N VAL A 59 4.12 12.27 11.69
CA VAL A 59 2.95 11.49 11.27
C VAL A 59 2.28 10.91 12.52
N PRO A 60 1.16 11.49 13.00
CA PRO A 60 0.46 10.97 14.18
C PRO A 60 -0.10 9.58 13.90
N ARG A 61 0.22 8.62 14.78
CA ARG A 61 -0.15 7.22 14.64
C ARG A 61 -1.67 7.03 14.64
N GLU A 62 -2.39 7.82 15.43
CA GLU A 62 -3.85 7.75 15.56
C GLU A 62 -4.57 8.02 14.23
N ASN A 63 -3.91 8.71 13.30
CA ASN A 63 -4.46 9.05 11.99
C ASN A 63 -3.76 8.36 10.82
N ILE A 64 -2.96 7.32 11.08
CA ILE A 64 -2.11 6.66 10.07
C ILE A 64 -2.92 6.16 8.85
N THR A 65 -4.16 5.72 9.05
CA THR A 65 -5.04 5.26 7.96
C THR A 65 -5.43 6.40 7.02
N ALA A 66 -5.59 7.62 7.54
CA ALA A 66 -5.83 8.80 6.73
C ALA A 66 -4.59 9.17 5.89
N TRP A 67 -3.39 8.95 6.43
CA TRP A 67 -2.13 9.12 5.70
C TRP A 67 -1.96 8.08 4.60
N MET A 68 -2.22 6.80 4.91
CA MET A 68 -2.21 5.72 3.92
C MET A 68 -3.20 6.00 2.78
N ASN A 69 -4.40 6.49 3.10
CA ASN A 69 -5.40 6.88 2.11
C ASN A 69 -4.93 8.05 1.23
N ALA A 70 -4.30 9.06 1.82
CA ALA A 70 -3.75 10.19 1.07
C ALA A 70 -2.61 9.75 0.14
N ILE A 71 -1.69 8.91 0.63
CA ILE A 71 -0.61 8.33 -0.19
C ILE A 71 -1.19 7.50 -1.33
N GLY A 72 -2.21 6.67 -1.05
CA GLY A 72 -2.92 5.90 -2.08
C GLY A 72 -3.45 6.78 -3.20
N LEU A 73 -4.16 7.87 -2.87
CA LEU A 73 -4.66 8.84 -3.85
C LEU A 73 -3.54 9.53 -4.65
N ILE A 74 -2.47 9.96 -3.97
CA ILE A 74 -1.36 10.68 -4.61
C ILE A 74 -0.59 9.75 -5.55
N ILE A 75 -0.17 8.59 -5.05
CA ILE A 75 0.74 7.71 -5.78
C ILE A 75 0.06 7.07 -7.00
N THR A 76 -1.25 6.79 -6.95
CA THR A 76 -1.99 6.24 -8.10
C THR A 76 -2.32 7.29 -9.16
N ALA A 77 -2.29 8.57 -8.81
CA ALA A 77 -2.42 9.69 -9.75
C ALA A 77 -1.09 10.06 -10.43
N LEU A 78 0.04 9.50 -9.97
CA LEU A 78 1.36 9.70 -10.57
C LEU A 78 1.67 8.65 -11.67
N PRO A 79 2.64 8.92 -12.56
CA PRO A 79 3.08 7.96 -13.58
C PRO A 79 3.61 6.64 -13.00
N GLU A 80 3.68 5.60 -13.83
CA GLU A 80 4.11 4.24 -13.44
C GLU A 80 5.37 4.15 -12.57
N PRO A 81 6.47 4.88 -12.88
CA PRO A 81 7.69 4.79 -12.07
C PRO A 81 7.51 5.13 -10.58
N TYR A 82 6.44 5.86 -10.22
CA TYR A 82 6.18 6.27 -8.85
C TYR A 82 5.46 5.18 -8.03
N TRP A 83 4.46 4.50 -8.60
CA TRP A 83 3.67 3.53 -7.84
C TRP A 83 4.14 2.08 -8.00
N ILE A 84 4.91 1.75 -9.04
CA ILE A 84 5.42 0.39 -9.26
C ILE A 84 6.32 -0.11 -8.11
N VAL A 85 6.92 0.82 -7.37
CA VAL A 85 7.77 0.53 -6.18
C VAL A 85 7.03 -0.17 -5.05
N LEU A 86 5.70 -0.14 -5.04
CA LEU A 86 4.91 -0.95 -4.11
C LEU A 86 5.17 -2.45 -4.31
N HIS A 87 5.38 -2.89 -5.55
CA HIS A 87 5.72 -4.29 -5.85
C HIS A 87 7.04 -4.70 -5.21
N ASP A 88 8.08 -3.87 -5.34
CA ASP A 88 9.38 -4.07 -4.68
C ASP A 88 9.20 -4.17 -3.15
N CYS A 89 8.37 -3.29 -2.56
CA CYS A 89 8.09 -3.32 -1.12
C CYS A 89 7.40 -4.62 -0.67
N ILE A 90 6.43 -5.12 -1.43
CA ILE A 90 5.74 -6.38 -1.14
C ILE A 90 6.72 -7.56 -1.21
N VAL A 91 7.57 -7.60 -2.23
CA VAL A 91 8.60 -8.64 -2.38
C VAL A 91 9.58 -8.63 -1.20
N ASN A 92 10.01 -7.45 -0.75
CA ASN A 92 10.89 -7.33 0.42
C ASN A 92 10.24 -7.86 1.70
N VAL A 93 8.93 -7.65 1.87
CA VAL A 93 8.19 -8.19 3.02
C VAL A 93 8.05 -9.70 2.93
N ILE A 94 7.72 -10.25 1.76
CA ILE A 94 7.61 -11.70 1.53
C ILE A 94 8.94 -12.40 1.85
N ASN A 95 10.06 -11.81 1.43
CA ASN A 95 11.41 -12.33 1.70
C ASN A 95 11.95 -11.95 3.09
N SER A 96 11.15 -11.32 3.96
CA SER A 96 11.63 -10.92 5.28
C SER A 96 11.79 -12.12 6.21
N PRO A 97 12.69 -12.05 7.21
CA PRO A 97 12.84 -13.11 8.22
C PRO A 97 11.54 -13.43 8.95
N SER A 98 10.64 -12.45 9.09
CA SER A 98 9.33 -12.63 9.71
C SER A 98 8.44 -13.65 9.00
N LEU A 99 8.65 -13.89 7.71
CA LEU A 99 7.90 -14.87 6.91
C LEU A 99 8.74 -16.08 6.46
N THR A 100 10.07 -15.95 6.45
CA THR A 100 10.99 -17.00 5.97
C THR A 100 11.68 -17.77 7.10
N SER A 101 11.67 -17.29 8.34
CA SER A 101 12.29 -18.01 9.45
C SER A 101 11.53 -19.31 9.80
N GLU A 102 12.28 -20.38 10.04
CA GLU A 102 11.76 -21.72 10.41
C GLU A 102 11.27 -21.81 11.86
N THR A 103 11.06 -20.69 12.55
CA THR A 103 10.53 -20.75 13.92
C THR A 103 9.12 -21.31 13.92
N GLU A 104 8.86 -22.36 14.71
CA GLU A 104 7.51 -22.89 14.94
C GLU A 104 6.59 -21.75 15.40
N TRP A 105 5.60 -21.43 14.58
CA TRP A 105 4.65 -20.37 14.86
C TRP A 105 3.73 -20.81 16.00
N VAL A 106 3.94 -20.26 17.20
CA VAL A 106 3.01 -20.44 18.33
C VAL A 106 1.87 -19.43 18.18
N GLY A 107 0.83 -19.76 17.40
CA GLY A 107 -0.35 -18.91 17.25
C GLY A 107 -0.97 -18.90 15.85
N TYR A 108 -1.89 -17.97 15.62
CA TYR A 108 -2.56 -17.80 14.32
C TYR A 108 -1.67 -16.96 13.40
N PRO A 109 -1.18 -17.52 12.26
CA PRO A 109 -0.14 -16.88 11.44
C PRO A 109 -0.58 -15.55 10.81
N PHE A 110 -1.89 -15.29 10.73
CA PHE A 110 -2.42 -14.04 10.20
C PHE A 110 -2.33 -12.87 11.19
N GLN A 111 -1.91 -13.09 12.43
CA GLN A 111 -1.67 -12.00 13.38
C GLN A 111 -0.61 -11.00 12.88
N LEU A 112 0.38 -11.46 12.10
CA LEU A 112 1.37 -10.57 11.48
C LEU A 112 0.78 -9.63 10.41
N PHE A 113 -0.41 -9.93 9.91
CA PHE A 113 -1.12 -9.14 8.90
C PHE A 113 -2.27 -8.31 9.50
N ASP A 114 -2.59 -8.51 10.79
CA ASP A 114 -3.61 -7.70 11.47
C ASP A 114 -3.03 -6.32 11.81
N PHE A 115 -3.30 -5.38 10.91
CA PHE A 115 -2.92 -3.99 11.07
C PHE A 115 -3.45 -3.38 12.37
N THR A 116 -4.71 -3.66 12.73
CA THR A 116 -5.34 -3.04 13.91
C THR A 116 -4.69 -3.55 15.19
N ALA A 117 -4.50 -4.87 15.31
CA ALA A 117 -3.87 -5.48 16.47
C ALA A 117 -2.40 -5.06 16.61
N CYS A 118 -1.64 -5.06 15.51
CA CYS A 118 -0.24 -4.61 15.49
C CYS A 118 -0.12 -3.14 15.89
N HIS A 119 -0.94 -2.29 15.29
CA HIS A 119 -0.94 -0.85 15.54
C HIS A 119 -1.28 -0.52 17.00
N GLN A 120 -2.33 -1.13 17.56
CA GLN A 120 -2.74 -0.94 18.95
C GLN A 120 -1.73 -1.49 19.96
N SER A 121 -1.01 -2.55 19.60
CA SER A 121 0.02 -3.16 20.44
C SER A 121 1.39 -2.46 20.36
N TYR A 122 1.48 -1.34 19.63
CA TYR A 122 2.75 -0.63 19.38
C TYR A 122 3.81 -1.50 18.68
N SER A 123 3.38 -2.59 18.05
CA SER A 123 4.22 -3.46 17.22
C SER A 123 4.12 -2.93 15.80
N GLU A 124 5.06 -2.07 15.40
CA GLU A 124 5.17 -1.54 14.03
C GLU A 124 5.67 -2.64 13.08
N MET A 125 4.90 -3.72 12.97
CA MET A 125 5.24 -4.86 12.15
C MET A 125 5.18 -4.45 10.68
N SER A 126 6.31 -4.54 9.98
CA SER A 126 6.43 -4.15 8.58
C SER A 126 5.41 -4.87 7.70
N CYS A 127 5.13 -6.15 7.99
CA CYS A 127 4.17 -6.96 7.23
C CYS A 127 2.74 -6.37 7.23
N SER A 128 2.22 -5.99 8.39
CA SER A 128 0.85 -5.48 8.50
C SER A 128 0.71 -4.06 7.94
N TYR A 129 1.73 -3.21 8.12
CA TYR A 129 1.74 -1.86 7.57
C TYR A 129 1.88 -1.84 6.05
N THR A 130 2.76 -2.68 5.48
CA THR A 130 2.89 -2.82 4.02
C THR A 130 1.60 -3.36 3.42
N LEU A 131 0.94 -4.34 4.04
CA LEU A 131 -0.33 -4.85 3.57
C LEU A 131 -1.44 -3.78 3.60
N ALA A 132 -1.58 -3.06 4.72
CA ALA A 132 -2.57 -1.99 4.84
C ALA A 132 -2.35 -0.87 3.81
N LEU A 133 -1.10 -0.49 3.56
CA LEU A 133 -0.76 0.49 2.53
C LEU A 133 -1.05 -0.04 1.12
N ALA A 134 -0.71 -1.31 0.82
CA ALA A 134 -1.01 -1.92 -0.46
C ALA A 134 -2.51 -1.89 -0.76
N HIS A 135 -3.35 -2.20 0.24
CA HIS A 135 -4.81 -2.08 0.10
C HIS A 135 -5.25 -0.65 -0.18
N ALA A 136 -4.69 0.35 0.50
CA ALA A 136 -5.03 1.74 0.25
C ALA A 136 -4.65 2.17 -1.17
N VAL A 137 -3.49 1.75 -1.68
CA VAL A 137 -3.06 2.04 -3.06
C VAL A 137 -3.96 1.35 -4.07
N TRP A 138 -4.24 0.05 -3.90
CA TRP A 138 -5.11 -0.68 -4.84
C TRP A 138 -6.56 -0.20 -4.83
N HIS A 139 -7.06 0.26 -3.69
CA HIS A 139 -8.38 0.87 -3.60
C HIS A 139 -8.54 2.11 -4.49
N HIS A 140 -7.46 2.88 -4.68
CA HIS A 140 -7.44 4.08 -5.53
C HIS A 140 -6.82 3.86 -6.91
N SER A 141 -6.44 2.62 -7.23
CA SER A 141 -5.84 2.28 -8.51
C SER A 141 -6.91 2.14 -9.58
N SER A 142 -6.60 2.59 -10.79
CA SER A 142 -7.41 2.34 -11.97
C SER A 142 -7.39 0.85 -12.34
N ILE A 143 -8.37 0.40 -13.13
CA ILE A 143 -8.42 -0.98 -13.60
C ILE A 143 -7.17 -1.37 -14.42
N GLY A 144 -6.58 -0.41 -15.14
CA GLY A 144 -5.34 -0.63 -15.89
C GLY A 144 -4.12 -0.81 -15.01
N GLN A 145 -4.06 -0.17 -13.84
CA GLN A 145 -3.01 -0.42 -12.85
C GLN A 145 -3.21 -1.78 -12.18
N LEU A 146 -4.46 -2.13 -11.82
CA LEU A 146 -4.77 -3.40 -11.17
C LEU A 146 -4.57 -4.64 -12.06
N SER A 147 -4.65 -4.48 -13.39
CA SER A 147 -4.43 -5.59 -14.34
C SER A 147 -3.00 -6.12 -14.34
N LEU A 148 -2.04 -5.40 -13.73
CA LEU A 148 -0.66 -5.85 -13.57
C LEU A 148 -0.48 -6.82 -12.39
N ILE A 149 -1.42 -6.85 -11.44
CA ILE A 149 -1.30 -7.64 -10.21
C ILE A 149 -1.25 -9.15 -10.50
N PRO A 150 -2.07 -9.74 -11.39
CA PRO A 150 -1.96 -11.17 -11.71
C PRO A 150 -0.55 -11.57 -12.19
N ASN A 151 0.03 -10.80 -13.12
CA ASN A 151 1.38 -11.06 -13.62
C ASN A 151 2.44 -10.87 -12.53
N PHE A 152 2.30 -9.83 -11.70
CA PHE A 152 3.16 -9.62 -10.55
C PHE A 152 3.11 -10.81 -9.59
N LEU A 153 1.91 -11.28 -9.21
CA LEU A 153 1.75 -12.44 -8.34
C LEU A 153 2.38 -13.69 -8.93
N ILE A 154 2.15 -13.98 -10.22
CA ILE A 154 2.77 -15.13 -10.89
C ILE A 154 4.29 -15.06 -10.83
N ASN A 155 4.88 -13.89 -11.12
CA ASN A 155 6.33 -13.72 -11.13
C ASN A 155 6.93 -13.84 -9.72
N VAL A 156 6.28 -13.28 -8.70
CA VAL A 156 6.72 -13.41 -7.31
C VAL A 156 6.58 -14.84 -6.84
N MET A 157 5.45 -15.50 -7.11
CA MET A 157 5.21 -16.91 -6.74
C MET A 157 6.19 -17.86 -7.42
N SER A 158 6.57 -17.58 -8.67
CA SER A 158 7.51 -18.41 -9.42
C SER A 158 8.93 -18.31 -8.87
N GLY A 159 9.30 -17.17 -8.27
CA GLY A 159 10.60 -16.95 -7.65
C GLY A 159 10.68 -17.40 -6.18
N VAL A 160 9.55 -17.47 -5.48
CA VAL A 160 9.44 -18.05 -4.13
C VAL A 160 9.23 -19.55 -4.29
N SER A 161 10.31 -20.29 -4.54
CA SER A 161 10.27 -21.75 -4.57
C SER A 161 9.60 -22.29 -3.30
N ASN A 162 8.77 -23.33 -3.46
CA ASN A 162 7.95 -24.06 -2.47
C ASN A 162 8.66 -24.53 -1.17
N GLU A 163 9.92 -24.14 -0.94
CA GLU A 163 10.77 -24.56 0.16
C GLU A 163 11.03 -23.44 1.20
N SER A 164 10.69 -22.17 0.92
CA SER A 164 11.21 -21.01 1.68
C SER A 164 10.21 -20.29 2.58
N ILE A 165 8.94 -20.72 2.62
CA ILE A 165 7.94 -20.19 3.54
C ILE A 165 7.27 -21.35 4.30
N PRO A 166 7.63 -21.61 5.57
CA PRO A 166 7.00 -22.64 6.41
C PRO A 166 5.47 -22.55 6.47
N MET A 167 4.90 -21.34 6.33
CA MET A 167 3.44 -21.13 6.26
C MET A 167 2.75 -21.73 5.01
N LEU A 168 3.49 -21.98 3.91
CA LEU A 168 2.95 -22.58 2.69
C LEU A 168 3.01 -24.12 2.69
N HIS A 169 3.63 -24.75 3.69
CA HIS A 169 3.62 -26.21 3.86
C HIS A 169 2.30 -26.74 4.48
N GLY A 170 1.38 -25.85 4.88
CA GLY A 170 -0.02 -26.18 5.20
C GLY A 170 -0.93 -26.14 3.97
N PRO A 171 -2.14 -26.73 4.02
CA PRO A 171 -2.97 -26.96 2.83
C PRO A 171 -3.20 -25.66 2.04
N PRO A 172 -3.44 -25.74 0.71
CA PRO A 172 -3.58 -24.61 -0.24
C PRO A 172 -4.58 -23.49 0.15
N VAL A 173 -5.31 -23.69 1.25
CA VAL A 173 -6.25 -22.79 1.90
C VAL A 173 -5.59 -21.58 2.57
N ALA A 174 -4.38 -21.70 3.15
CA ALA A 174 -3.72 -20.56 3.81
C ALA A 174 -3.25 -19.52 2.78
N PHE A 175 -2.69 -19.99 1.67
CA PHE A 175 -2.25 -19.16 0.55
C PHE A 175 -3.43 -18.51 -0.18
N ALA A 176 -4.47 -19.27 -0.49
CA ALA A 176 -5.71 -18.73 -1.04
C ALA A 176 -6.32 -17.65 -0.14
N LYS A 177 -6.20 -17.77 1.20
CA LYS A 177 -6.66 -16.75 2.15
C LYS A 177 -5.77 -15.51 2.21
N ILE A 178 -4.45 -15.64 2.04
CA ILE A 178 -3.53 -14.49 1.96
C ILE A 178 -3.77 -13.74 0.65
N VAL A 179 -3.88 -14.44 -0.47
CA VAL A 179 -4.27 -13.85 -1.75
C VAL A 179 -5.67 -13.25 -1.67
N ASP A 180 -6.63 -13.90 -1.01
CA ASP A 180 -7.98 -13.37 -0.78
C ASP A 180 -8.02 -12.17 0.19
N GLN A 181 -7.00 -12.00 1.04
CA GLN A 181 -6.82 -10.82 1.89
C GLN A 181 -6.12 -9.68 1.15
N ILE A 182 -5.07 -9.99 0.37
CA ILE A 182 -4.30 -9.07 -0.47
C ILE A 182 -5.20 -8.48 -1.58
N LEU A 183 -6.01 -9.33 -2.21
CA LEU A 183 -6.90 -8.91 -3.28
C LEU A 183 -8.08 -8.13 -2.69
N SER A 184 -8.18 -6.85 -3.05
CA SER A 184 -9.33 -6.02 -2.67
C SER A 184 -10.65 -6.67 -3.13
N PRO A 185 -11.80 -6.40 -2.47
CA PRO A 185 -13.09 -6.96 -2.87
C PRO A 185 -13.47 -6.71 -4.35
N GLN A 186 -12.90 -5.68 -4.97
CA GLN A 186 -13.07 -5.37 -6.39
C GLN A 186 -12.31 -6.34 -7.31
N MET A 187 -11.19 -6.88 -6.85
CA MET A 187 -10.36 -7.83 -7.60
C MET A 187 -10.91 -9.27 -7.58
N LYS A 188 -11.73 -9.61 -6.58
CA LYS A 188 -12.40 -10.93 -6.48
C LYS A 188 -13.46 -11.18 -7.56
N LYS A 189 -13.78 -10.17 -8.38
CA LYS A 189 -14.70 -10.28 -9.52
C LYS A 189 -14.03 -10.73 -10.82
N PHE A 190 -12.70 -10.83 -10.84
CA PHE A 190 -11.98 -11.32 -12.01
C PHE A 190 -11.70 -12.80 -11.84
N PRO A 191 -12.18 -13.67 -12.75
CA PRO A 191 -11.77 -15.06 -12.74
C PRO A 191 -10.26 -15.12 -12.97
N LEU A 192 -9.54 -15.75 -12.05
CA LEU A 192 -8.20 -16.26 -12.32
C LEU A 192 -8.38 -17.24 -13.49
N GLY A 193 -8.00 -16.81 -14.69
CA GLY A 193 -8.13 -17.63 -15.89
C GLY A 193 -7.36 -18.93 -15.71
N ASN A 194 -8.03 -20.04 -16.01
CA ASN A 194 -7.42 -21.37 -16.14
C ASN A 194 -6.37 -21.41 -17.25
#